data_AF-A0A1I9GEG7-F1
#
_entry.id   AF-A0A1I9GEG7-F1
#
_cell.length_a   1.000
_cell.length_b   1.000
_cell.length_c   1.000
_cell.angle_alpha   90.00
_cell.angle_beta   90.00
_cell.angle_gamma   90.00
#
_symmetry.space_group_name_H-M   'P 1'
#
loop_
_entity.id
_entity.type
_entity.pdbx_description
1 polymer ?
#
loop_
_entity_poly.entity_id
_entity_poly.type
_entity_poly.pdbx_seq_one_letter_code
_entity_poly.pdbx_strand_id
1 'polypeptide(L)'
;MYPKLSPGYITKSTAIILSSSTFLYGFMEYITGNEVFQRKQLMPLLNCILRPELTVRFNIYLAKHRLLPLFSHSYREHSELNCNVMNMHFKNPLGLAAGFDKDAEAIKGLRESGFGFIEVGTVTPLPQKDAHNSVVKLLFKDEGYLSCGKFKSAGLSIVYLFVKRAYDRNADVPLGVNIGRNAVRN
;
A
#
# COMPACT_ATOMS: atom_id res chain seq x y z
N MET A 1 -1.14 -19.72 -51.08
CA MET A 1 -2.07 -20.58 -50.31
C MET A 1 -1.38 -20.93 -49.00
N TYR A 2 -1.79 -20.36 -47.87
CA TYR A 2 -1.20 -20.75 -46.58
C TYR A 2 -1.70 -22.17 -46.22
N PRO A 3 -0.83 -23.10 -45.82
CA PRO A 3 -1.27 -24.42 -45.38
C PRO A 3 -2.23 -24.26 -44.21
N LYS A 4 -3.37 -24.97 -44.24
CA LYS A 4 -4.33 -24.98 -43.13
C LYS A 4 -3.62 -25.49 -41.87
N LEU A 5 -3.44 -24.60 -40.91
CA LEU A 5 -2.89 -24.94 -39.60
C LEU A 5 -3.81 -25.96 -38.90
N SER A 6 -3.24 -26.88 -38.14
CA SER A 6 -4.00 -27.89 -37.41
C SER A 6 -4.92 -27.24 -36.36
N PRO A 7 -6.11 -27.82 -36.08
CA PRO A 7 -6.98 -27.35 -35.01
C PRO A 7 -6.21 -27.30 -33.69
N GLY A 8 -6.18 -26.13 -33.03
CA GLY A 8 -5.43 -25.91 -31.78
C GLY A 8 -4.03 -25.30 -31.93
N TYR A 9 -3.58 -24.99 -33.15
CA TYR A 9 -2.30 -24.32 -33.36
C TYR A 9 -2.35 -22.82 -32.99
N ILE A 10 -1.95 -22.49 -31.77
CA ILE A 10 -1.71 -21.09 -31.37
C ILE A 10 -0.39 -20.65 -31.99
N THR A 11 -0.43 -19.72 -32.92
CA THR A 11 0.81 -19.16 -33.49
C THR A 11 1.58 -18.38 -32.43
N LYS A 12 2.92 -18.38 -32.50
CA LYS A 12 3.77 -17.55 -31.63
C LYS A 12 3.33 -16.09 -31.65
N SER A 13 2.93 -15.59 -32.82
CA SER A 13 2.42 -14.22 -33.00
C SER A 13 1.14 -13.98 -32.21
N THR A 14 0.20 -14.93 -32.18
CA THR A 14 -1.03 -14.83 -31.38
C THR A 14 -0.72 -14.74 -29.89
N ALA A 15 0.19 -15.59 -29.39
CA ALA A 15 0.58 -15.57 -27.98
C ALA A 15 1.23 -14.24 -27.58
N ILE A 16 2.11 -13.69 -28.44
CA ILE A 16 2.77 -12.39 -28.22
C ILE A 16 1.76 -11.25 -28.20
N ILE A 17 0.82 -11.22 -29.15
CA ILE A 17 -0.18 -10.15 -29.23
C ILE A 17 -1.06 -10.18 -27.97
N LEU A 18 -1.59 -11.34 -27.61
CA LEU A 18 -2.48 -11.46 -26.45
C LEU A 18 -1.79 -11.09 -25.14
N SER A 19 -0.55 -11.54 -24.92
CA SER A 19 0.20 -11.21 -23.71
C SER A 19 0.55 -9.72 -23.66
N SER A 20 0.97 -9.13 -24.78
CA SER A 20 1.35 -7.71 -24.86
C SER A 20 0.14 -6.80 -24.68
N SER A 21 -0.99 -7.11 -25.31
CA SER A 21 -2.24 -6.37 -25.14
C SER A 21 -2.77 -6.45 -23.71
N THR A 22 -2.70 -7.64 -23.08
CA THR A 22 -3.13 -7.81 -21.68
C THR A 22 -2.23 -7.04 -20.72
N PHE A 23 -0.91 -7.08 -20.93
CA PHE A 23 0.04 -6.31 -20.14
C PHE A 23 -0.18 -4.80 -20.29
N LEU A 24 -0.33 -4.32 -21.53
CA LEU A 24 -0.59 -2.91 -21.80
C LEU A 24 -1.90 -2.44 -21.17
N TYR A 25 -2.97 -3.23 -21.28
CA TYR A 25 -4.24 -2.95 -20.60
C TYR A 25 -4.05 -2.86 -19.09
N GLY A 26 -3.45 -3.87 -18.46
CA GLY A 26 -3.22 -3.86 -17.01
C GLY A 26 -2.33 -2.69 -16.55
N PHE A 27 -1.33 -2.32 -17.34
CA PHE A 27 -0.46 -1.17 -17.07
C PHE A 27 -1.22 0.16 -17.17
N MET A 28 -2.06 0.31 -18.20
CA MET A 28 -2.92 1.49 -18.34
C MET A 28 -3.90 1.59 -17.17
N GLU A 29 -4.61 0.51 -16.84
CA GLU A 29 -5.55 0.47 -15.71
C GLU A 29 -4.88 0.74 -14.35
N TYR A 30 -3.62 0.32 -14.21
CA TYR A 30 -2.81 0.66 -13.04
C TYR A 30 -2.52 2.16 -13.01
N ILE A 31 -1.98 2.74 -14.08
CA ILE A 31 -1.65 4.18 -14.14
C ILE A 31 -2.89 5.06 -13.97
N THR A 32 -4.02 4.67 -14.56
CA THR A 32 -5.28 5.41 -14.45
C THR A 32 -5.98 5.21 -13.10
N GLY A 33 -5.39 4.43 -12.19
CA GLY A 33 -5.90 4.24 -10.84
C GLY A 33 -7.30 3.63 -10.78
N ASN A 34 -7.68 2.77 -11.75
CA ASN A 34 -9.04 2.22 -11.80
C ASN A 34 -9.32 1.31 -10.59
N GLU A 35 -10.21 1.77 -9.71
CA GLU A 35 -10.56 1.07 -8.47
C GLU A 35 -11.16 -0.32 -8.71
N VAL A 36 -11.95 -0.49 -9.77
CA VAL A 36 -12.58 -1.77 -10.10
C VAL A 36 -11.52 -2.78 -10.54
N PHE A 37 -10.58 -2.35 -11.37
CA PHE A 37 -9.44 -3.16 -11.78
C PHE A 37 -8.56 -3.52 -10.58
N GLN A 38 -8.22 -2.53 -9.75
CA GLN A 38 -7.40 -2.74 -8.56
C GLN A 38 -8.04 -3.74 -7.60
N ARG A 39 -9.33 -3.56 -7.28
CA ARG A 39 -10.06 -4.40 -6.33
C ARG A 39 -10.33 -5.80 -6.86
N LYS A 40 -10.83 -5.93 -8.11
CA LYS A 40 -11.34 -7.20 -8.63
C LYS A 40 -10.30 -8.05 -9.36
N GLN A 41 -9.22 -7.47 -9.86
CA GLN A 41 -8.23 -8.18 -10.67
C GLN A 41 -6.83 -8.10 -10.05
N LEU A 42 -6.30 -6.90 -9.87
CA LEU A 42 -4.91 -6.71 -9.45
C LEU A 42 -4.64 -7.24 -8.05
N MET A 43 -5.42 -6.84 -7.04
CA MET A 43 -5.19 -7.25 -5.65
C MET A 43 -5.37 -8.76 -5.43
N PRO A 44 -6.42 -9.42 -5.96
CA PRO A 44 -6.52 -10.88 -5.90
C PRO A 44 -5.34 -11.58 -6.59
N LEU A 45 -4.93 -11.10 -7.76
CA LEU A 45 -3.79 -11.67 -8.50
C LEU A 45 -2.48 -11.50 -7.72
N LEU A 46 -2.22 -10.30 -7.20
CA LEU A 46 -1.03 -10.01 -6.38
C LEU A 46 -0.98 -10.90 -5.16
N ASN A 47 -2.09 -11.09 -4.43
CA ASN A 47 -2.12 -11.96 -3.26
C ASN A 47 -2.15 -13.46 -3.60
N CYS A 48 -2.44 -13.84 -4.86
CA CYS A 48 -2.29 -15.20 -5.34
C CYS A 48 -0.84 -15.52 -5.69
N ILE A 49 -0.11 -14.55 -6.26
CA ILE A 49 1.30 -14.71 -6.67
C ILE A 49 2.24 -14.47 -5.47
N LEU A 50 1.96 -13.44 -4.69
CA LEU A 50 2.72 -13.03 -3.51
C LEU A 50 1.96 -13.42 -2.25
N ARG A 51 2.70 -13.82 -1.21
CA ARG A 51 2.12 -13.95 0.14
C ARG A 51 1.62 -12.59 0.63
N PRO A 52 0.52 -12.50 1.40
CA PRO A 52 -0.04 -11.22 1.85
C PRO A 52 0.97 -10.27 2.52
N GLU A 53 1.92 -10.81 3.30
CA GLU A 53 2.99 -10.01 3.91
C GLU A 53 3.91 -9.37 2.88
N LEU A 54 4.22 -10.12 1.82
CA LEU A 54 5.03 -9.64 0.71
C LEU A 54 4.27 -8.61 -0.12
N THR A 55 2.96 -8.78 -0.30
CA THR A 55 2.10 -7.78 -0.96
C THR A 55 2.14 -6.44 -0.22
N VAL A 56 2.01 -6.45 1.11
CA VAL A 56 2.11 -5.21 1.91
C VAL A 56 3.49 -4.57 1.77
N ARG A 57 4.57 -5.35 1.89
CA ARG A 57 5.93 -4.83 1.71
C ARG A 57 6.16 -4.28 0.32
N PHE A 58 5.61 -4.93 -0.71
CA PHE A 58 5.68 -4.47 -2.09
C PHE A 58 4.93 -3.15 -2.28
N ASN A 59 3.74 -3.00 -1.69
CA ASN A 59 3.01 -1.74 -1.72
C ASN A 59 3.73 -0.60 -1.00
N ILE A 60 4.34 -0.87 0.16
CA ILE A 60 5.19 0.12 0.87
C ILE A 60 6.39 0.51 0.00
N TYR A 61 7.02 -0.46 -0.68
CA TYR A 61 8.10 -0.19 -1.61
C TYR A 61 7.66 0.70 -2.77
N LEU A 62 6.51 0.41 -3.39
CA LEU A 62 5.94 1.25 -4.44
C LEU A 62 5.63 2.66 -3.92
N ALA A 63 5.04 2.78 -2.74
CA ALA A 63 4.74 4.06 -2.09
C ALA A 63 6.01 4.87 -1.81
N LYS A 64 7.05 4.23 -1.27
CA LYS A 64 8.36 4.84 -1.04
C LYS A 64 8.97 5.43 -2.31
N HIS A 65 8.79 4.75 -3.44
CA HIS A 65 9.24 5.20 -4.75
C HIS A 65 8.23 6.07 -5.52
N ARG A 66 7.09 6.41 -4.90
CA ARG A 66 5.99 7.21 -5.50
C ARG A 66 5.47 6.59 -6.80
N LEU A 67 5.47 5.25 -6.85
CA LEU A 67 4.95 4.44 -7.95
C LEU A 67 3.57 3.88 -7.64
N LEU A 68 2.96 4.27 -6.52
CA LEU A 68 1.55 4.02 -6.31
C LEU A 68 0.77 4.66 -7.46
N PRO A 69 -0.32 4.00 -7.90
CA PRO A 69 -1.15 4.56 -8.94
C PRO A 69 -1.59 5.95 -8.48
N LEU A 70 -1.24 6.97 -9.25
CA LEU A 70 -1.79 8.29 -9.05
C LEU A 70 -3.29 8.14 -9.19
N PHE A 71 -4.01 8.85 -8.33
CA PHE A 71 -5.45 8.75 -8.28
C PHE A 71 -6.11 8.74 -9.64
N SER A 72 -7.22 8.00 -9.71
CA SER A 72 -8.05 7.99 -10.89
C SER A 72 -8.42 9.40 -11.33
N HIS A 73 -8.71 9.55 -12.63
CA HIS A 73 -9.29 10.76 -13.20
C HIS A 73 -10.53 11.28 -12.43
N SER A 74 -11.14 10.41 -11.61
CA SER A 74 -12.28 10.71 -10.74
C SER A 74 -11.93 11.27 -9.35
N TYR A 75 -10.65 11.43 -8.98
CA TYR A 75 -10.30 12.02 -7.69
C TYR A 75 -10.66 13.50 -7.67
N ARG A 76 -11.58 13.80 -6.76
CA ARG A 76 -12.07 15.14 -6.51
C ARG A 76 -12.07 15.35 -5.00
N GLU A 77 -11.31 16.35 -4.56
CA GLU A 77 -11.45 16.83 -3.19
C GLU A 77 -12.77 17.60 -3.08
N HIS A 78 -13.56 17.24 -2.08
CA HIS A 78 -14.86 17.84 -1.79
C HIS A 78 -14.70 18.72 -0.55
N SER A 79 -14.93 20.03 -0.68
CA SER A 79 -14.74 20.96 0.43
C SER A 79 -15.70 20.70 1.60
N GLU A 80 -16.81 20.00 1.34
CA GLU A 80 -17.77 19.55 2.35
C GLU A 80 -17.19 18.50 3.30
N LEU A 81 -16.12 17.80 2.91
CA LEU A 81 -15.45 16.80 3.74
C LEU A 81 -14.35 17.41 4.63
N ASN A 82 -14.03 18.69 4.47
CA ASN A 82 -13.04 19.36 5.31
C ASN A 82 -13.47 19.31 6.78
N CYS A 83 -12.55 18.92 7.66
CA CYS A 83 -12.81 18.87 9.09
C CYS A 83 -11.62 19.38 9.90
N ASN A 84 -11.92 19.90 11.09
CA ASN A 84 -10.92 20.38 12.04
C ASN A 84 -10.99 19.53 13.31
N VAL A 85 -9.87 18.91 13.68
CA VAL A 85 -9.75 18.08 14.89
C VAL A 85 -8.47 18.47 15.62
N MET A 86 -8.52 18.70 16.93
CA MET A 86 -7.35 19.09 17.73
C MET A 86 -6.56 20.29 17.16
N ASN A 87 -7.25 21.30 16.64
CA ASN A 87 -6.66 22.47 15.95
C ASN A 87 -5.83 22.12 14.69
N MET A 88 -6.04 20.93 14.13
CA MET A 88 -5.44 20.49 12.87
C MET A 88 -6.54 20.45 11.80
N HIS A 89 -6.20 20.94 10.61
CA HIS A 89 -7.08 20.91 9.45
C HIS A 89 -6.84 19.64 8.63
N PHE A 90 -7.91 18.97 8.24
CA PHE A 90 -7.91 17.78 7.39
C PHE A 90 -8.77 18.04 6.16
N LYS A 91 -8.23 17.75 4.97
CA LYS A 91 -8.95 17.87 3.69
C LYS A 91 -10.16 16.93 3.59
N ASN A 92 -10.06 15.79 4.26
CA ASN A 92 -11.12 14.79 4.35
C ASN A 92 -10.91 13.97 5.64
N PRO A 93 -11.96 13.30 6.16
CA PRO A 93 -11.86 12.56 7.42
C PRO A 93 -11.24 11.16 7.25
N LEU A 94 -10.83 10.75 6.05
CA LEU A 94 -10.32 9.41 5.77
C LEU A 94 -8.82 9.36 6.06
N GLY A 95 -8.39 8.46 6.94
CA GLY A 95 -7.00 8.30 7.30
C GLY A 95 -6.45 6.91 7.04
N LEU A 96 -5.14 6.83 6.80
CA LEU A 96 -4.42 5.58 6.82
C LEU A 96 -3.99 5.27 8.26
N ALA A 97 -4.57 4.20 8.82
CA ALA A 97 -4.29 3.77 10.19
C ALA A 97 -2.85 3.25 10.36
N ALA A 98 -2.36 3.30 11.60
CA ALA A 98 -1.10 2.68 11.98
C ALA A 98 -1.07 1.18 11.68
N GLY A 99 0.14 0.63 11.60
CA GLY A 99 0.40 -0.77 11.32
C GLY A 99 0.64 -1.08 9.85
N PHE A 100 0.26 -0.17 8.94
CA PHE A 100 0.61 -0.26 7.51
C PHE A 100 2.09 0.06 7.28
N ASP A 101 2.50 1.32 7.46
CA ASP A 101 3.90 1.75 7.38
C ASP A 101 4.52 1.83 8.79
N LYS A 102 4.91 0.66 9.31
CA LYS A 102 5.43 0.53 10.69
C LYS A 102 6.73 1.27 10.95
N ASP A 103 7.55 1.39 9.90
CA ASP A 103 8.90 1.93 9.99
C ASP A 103 9.02 3.31 9.33
N ALA A 104 7.90 3.93 8.92
CA ALA A 104 7.84 5.25 8.29
C ALA A 104 8.64 5.37 6.98
N GLU A 105 8.73 4.29 6.20
CA GLU A 105 9.52 4.23 4.98
C GLU A 105 8.92 5.01 3.81
N ALA A 106 7.60 5.20 3.80
CA ALA A 106 6.85 5.61 2.62
C ALA A 106 5.98 6.86 2.83
N ILE A 107 6.22 7.63 3.89
CA ILE A 107 5.43 8.83 4.27
C ILE A 107 5.04 9.70 3.07
N LYS A 108 6.00 10.08 2.21
CA LYS A 108 5.73 11.01 1.10
C LYS A 108 4.74 10.42 0.08
N GLY A 109 4.96 9.19 -0.36
CA GLY A 109 4.05 8.55 -1.32
C GLY A 109 2.69 8.23 -0.72
N LEU A 110 2.61 7.96 0.59
CA LEU A 110 1.33 7.72 1.27
C LEU A 110 0.52 9.00 1.49
N ARG A 111 1.16 10.16 1.68
CA ARG A 111 0.45 11.45 1.66
C ARG A 111 -0.18 11.73 0.30
N GLU A 112 0.49 11.33 -0.76
CA GLU A 112 0.03 11.50 -2.14
C GLU A 112 -1.04 10.48 -2.56
N SER A 113 -1.29 9.46 -1.72
CA SER A 113 -2.40 8.52 -1.89
C SER A 113 -3.71 9.05 -1.29
N GLY A 114 -3.79 10.35 -0.99
CA GLY A 114 -4.98 11.21 -0.75
C GLY A 114 -5.89 10.82 0.39
N PHE A 115 -5.33 10.09 1.36
CA PHE A 115 -5.83 10.16 2.72
C PHE A 115 -5.71 11.58 3.25
N GLY A 116 -6.71 12.02 4.02
CA GLY A 116 -6.68 13.28 4.75
C GLY A 116 -5.65 13.28 5.87
N PHE A 117 -5.21 12.13 6.37
CA PHE A 117 -4.07 11.97 7.27
C PHE A 117 -3.46 10.56 7.18
N ILE A 118 -2.21 10.42 7.63
CA ILE A 118 -1.56 9.10 7.72
C ILE A 118 -0.97 8.90 9.10
N GLU A 119 -0.99 7.67 9.60
CA GLU A 119 -0.39 7.29 10.87
C GLU A 119 0.66 6.20 10.65
N VAL A 120 1.92 6.47 11.01
CA VAL A 120 3.02 5.50 10.94
C VAL A 120 3.21 4.78 12.27
N GLY A 121 3.93 3.66 12.27
CA GLY A 121 4.18 2.85 13.46
C GLY A 121 3.28 1.61 13.52
N THR A 122 3.17 0.91 14.64
CA THR A 122 3.66 1.26 15.98
C THR A 122 5.18 1.23 16.12
N VAL A 123 5.75 2.34 16.58
CA VAL A 123 7.18 2.52 16.82
C VAL A 123 7.51 2.15 18.27
N THR A 124 8.49 1.29 18.47
CA THR A 124 9.00 0.96 19.82
C THR A 124 10.32 1.69 20.12
N PRO A 125 10.65 2.01 21.39
CA PRO A 125 11.92 2.63 21.74
C PRO A 125 13.15 1.91 21.17
N LEU A 126 13.21 0.59 21.35
CA LEU A 126 14.26 -0.28 20.81
C LEU A 126 13.75 -1.07 19.60
N PRO A 127 14.63 -1.48 18.67
CA PRO A 127 14.25 -2.36 17.57
C PRO A 127 13.67 -3.70 18.09
N GLN A 128 12.58 -4.16 17.47
CA GLN A 128 11.90 -5.41 17.82
C GLN A 128 11.56 -6.19 16.55
N LYS A 129 11.99 -7.46 16.50
CA LYS A 129 11.66 -8.37 15.39
C LYS A 129 10.29 -9.01 15.61
N ASP A 130 9.70 -9.49 14.51
CA ASP A 130 8.52 -10.34 14.56
C ASP A 130 8.81 -11.59 15.42
N ALA A 131 7.81 -12.01 16.19
CA ALA A 131 7.90 -13.27 16.91
C ALA A 131 7.78 -14.46 15.94
N HIS A 132 8.39 -15.61 16.27
CA HIS A 132 8.34 -16.82 15.45
C HIS A 132 6.92 -17.34 15.19
N ASN A 133 5.97 -17.00 16.05
CA ASN A 133 4.55 -17.33 15.93
C ASN A 133 3.71 -16.20 15.31
N SER A 134 4.34 -15.23 14.64
CA SER A 134 3.59 -14.20 13.94
C SER A 134 2.86 -14.80 12.73
N VAL A 135 1.56 -14.54 12.65
CA VAL A 135 0.69 -15.02 11.59
C VAL A 135 0.05 -13.82 10.93
N VAL A 136 0.22 -13.70 9.62
CA VAL A 136 -0.55 -12.77 8.80
C VAL A 136 -1.34 -13.58 7.79
N LYS A 137 -2.66 -13.39 7.77
CA LYS A 137 -3.55 -14.12 6.88
C LYS A 137 -4.63 -13.21 6.34
N LEU A 138 -4.79 -13.22 5.02
CA LEU A 138 -5.90 -12.56 4.36
C LEU A 138 -7.10 -13.51 4.29
N LEU A 139 -8.27 -13.03 4.70
CA LEU A 139 -9.54 -13.74 4.67
C LEU A 139 -10.36 -13.21 3.50
N PHE A 140 -10.05 -13.68 2.29
CA PHE A 140 -10.61 -13.14 1.04
C PHE A 140 -12.15 -13.11 1.00
N LYS A 141 -12.82 -14.14 1.54
CA LYS A 141 -14.28 -14.23 1.52
C LYS A 141 -14.94 -13.19 2.42
N ASP A 142 -14.25 -12.80 3.48
CA ASP A 142 -14.76 -11.90 4.53
C ASP A 142 -14.18 -10.48 4.40
N GLU A 143 -13.41 -10.23 3.33
CA GLU A 143 -12.60 -9.01 3.15
C GLU A 143 -11.76 -8.67 4.39
N GLY A 144 -11.37 -9.70 5.15
CA GLY A 144 -10.75 -9.57 6.46
C GLY A 144 -9.23 -9.75 6.43
N TYR A 145 -8.55 -9.25 7.45
CA TYR A 145 -7.12 -9.41 7.64
C TYR A 145 -6.83 -9.79 9.09
N LEU A 146 -6.20 -10.95 9.28
CA LEU A 146 -5.72 -11.41 10.58
C LEU A 146 -4.23 -11.13 10.70
N SER A 147 -3.85 -10.37 11.74
CA SER A 147 -2.44 -10.18 12.12
C SER A 147 -2.28 -10.50 13.59
N CYS A 148 -1.64 -11.64 13.87
CA CYS A 148 -1.26 -12.05 15.21
C CYS A 148 0.25 -11.90 15.33
N GLY A 149 0.75 -11.08 16.25
CA GLY A 149 2.18 -10.88 16.43
C GLY A 149 2.46 -9.78 17.45
N LYS A 150 3.74 -9.65 17.84
CA LYS A 150 4.21 -8.51 18.63
C LYS A 150 4.51 -7.32 17.71
N PHE A 151 4.57 -6.11 18.26
CA PHE A 151 4.93 -4.90 17.50
C PHE A 151 6.33 -5.03 16.90
N LYS A 152 6.44 -5.41 15.65
CA LYS A 152 7.69 -5.24 14.90
C LYS A 152 7.92 -3.77 14.63
N SER A 153 9.14 -3.33 14.90
CA SER A 153 9.59 -1.97 14.64
C SER A 153 11.10 -1.94 14.47
N ALA A 154 11.59 -1.09 13.57
CA ALA A 154 13.00 -0.76 13.42
C ALA A 154 13.57 0.04 14.61
N GLY A 155 12.72 0.48 15.54
CA GLY A 155 13.12 1.26 16.71
C GLY A 155 13.06 2.77 16.47
N LEU A 156 12.96 3.52 17.56
CA LEU A 156 12.75 4.98 17.54
C LEU A 156 13.82 5.72 16.73
N SER A 157 15.10 5.35 16.88
CA SER A 157 16.20 6.03 16.19
C SER A 157 16.08 5.97 14.66
N ILE A 158 15.68 4.82 14.11
CA ILE A 158 15.55 4.63 12.67
C ILE A 158 14.30 5.36 12.16
N VAL A 159 13.17 5.17 12.84
CA VAL A 159 11.91 5.82 12.44
C VAL A 159 12.02 7.33 12.52
N TYR A 160 12.66 7.88 13.56
CA TYR A 160 12.92 9.31 13.69
C TYR A 160 13.69 9.87 12.48
N LEU A 161 14.70 9.15 11.97
CA LEU A 161 15.45 9.58 10.79
C LEU A 161 14.57 9.65 9.54
N PHE A 162 13.69 8.66 9.34
CA PHE A 162 12.78 8.65 8.20
C PHE A 162 11.70 9.72 8.31
N VAL A 163 11.10 9.89 9.49
CA VAL A 163 10.17 10.97 9.78
C VAL A 163 10.84 12.32 9.54
N LYS A 164 12.05 12.54 10.08
CA LYS A 164 12.79 13.80 9.89
C LYS A 164 13.09 14.08 8.41
N ARG A 165 13.42 13.07 7.62
CA ARG A 165 13.67 13.22 6.16
C ARG A 165 12.39 13.52 5.38
N ALA A 166 11.26 12.97 5.82
CA ALA A 166 9.96 13.15 5.19
C ALA A 166 9.17 14.35 5.74
N TYR A 167 9.66 14.96 6.83
CA TYR A 167 9.02 16.09 7.47
C TYR A 167 8.97 17.28 6.53
N ASP A 168 7.76 17.80 6.38
CA ASP A 168 7.47 19.01 5.64
C ASP A 168 6.41 19.77 6.44
N ARG A 169 6.75 21.01 6.82
CA ARG A 169 5.89 21.87 7.63
C ARG A 169 4.68 22.35 6.83
N ASN A 170 4.80 22.38 5.50
CA ASN A 170 3.76 22.84 4.59
C ASN A 170 2.96 21.67 4.01
N ALA A 171 3.19 20.45 4.50
CA ALA A 171 2.39 19.29 4.08
C ALA A 171 0.92 19.52 4.43
N ASP A 172 0.07 19.33 3.44
CA ASP A 172 -1.39 19.43 3.52
C ASP A 172 -2.04 18.22 4.20
N VAL A 173 -1.31 17.10 4.27
CA VAL A 173 -1.73 15.85 4.93
C VAL A 173 -0.96 15.66 6.25
N PRO A 174 -1.63 15.79 7.40
CA PRO A 174 -1.05 15.50 8.71
C PRO A 174 -0.45 14.10 8.83
N LEU A 175 0.62 14.00 9.64
CA LEU A 175 1.30 12.75 9.97
C LEU A 175 1.16 12.48 11.48
N GLY A 176 0.51 11.37 11.82
CA GLY A 176 0.52 10.78 13.15
C GLY A 176 1.66 9.77 13.30
N VAL A 177 2.14 9.60 14.53
CA VAL A 177 3.14 8.59 14.88
C VAL A 177 2.61 7.78 16.04
N ASN A 178 2.30 6.51 15.79
CA ASN A 178 1.87 5.57 16.79
C ASN A 178 3.09 5.06 17.58
N ILE A 179 3.08 5.22 18.90
CA ILE A 179 4.17 4.82 19.78
C ILE A 179 3.71 3.69 20.68
N GLY A 180 4.54 2.65 20.81
CA GLY A 180 4.29 1.51 21.66
C GLY A 180 5.51 1.14 22.49
N ARG A 181 5.30 0.29 23.50
CA ARG A 181 6.41 -0.24 24.33
C ARG A 181 7.02 -1.49 23.71
N ASN A 182 8.31 -1.70 23.94
CA ASN A 182 8.94 -2.99 23.70
C ASN A 182 8.31 -4.07 24.59
N ALA A 183 8.28 -5.31 24.11
CA ALA A 183 7.91 -6.44 24.95
C ALA A 183 8.96 -6.61 26.06
N VAL A 184 8.51 -6.60 27.31
CA VAL A 184 9.38 -6.88 28.46
C VAL A 184 9.81 -8.35 28.35
N ARG A 185 11.12 -8.59 28.31
CA ARG A 185 11.67 -9.92 28.59
C ARG A 185 11.81 -10.00 30.11
N ASN A 186 10.91 -10.75 30.74
CA ASN A 186 11.19 -11.33 32.06
C ASN A 186 12.09 -12.54 31.87
#